data_AF-A0A1M5PVL4-F1
#
_entry.id   AF-A0A1M5PVL4-F1
#
_cell.length_a   1.000
_cell.length_b   1.000
_cell.length_c   1.000
_cell.angle_alpha   90.00
_cell.angle_beta   90.00
_cell.angle_gamma   90.00
#
_symmetry.space_group_name_H-M   'P 1'
#
loop_
_entity.id
_entity.type
_entity.pdbx_description
1 polymer ?
#
loop_
_entity_poly.entity_id
_entity_poly.type
_entity_poly.pdbx_seq_one_letter_code
_entity_poly.pdbx_strand_id
1 'polypeptide(L)'
;MSIIYYKNPAIGFWTQPLPAGGCAYTLTTMLGEYLREAERTYGQRNMEWTILGIEFSGTIPHVWFPNNENLVSVMLTESAALEPNRALFQLSHEVVHLLEPCRITPTTVFEEGLATLFAHEMSTKHGLGKISDGSYLSAEKALKEFLAICPDGVQRIRQTSENFVNLSDGDILRACPNVPAALAKTLSEKFVR
;
A
#
# COMPACT_ATOMS: atom_id res chain seq x y z
N MET A 1 18.19 -20.91 -12.41
CA MET A 1 18.97 -19.68 -12.10
C MET A 1 18.82 -19.46 -10.59
N SER A 2 19.85 -19.75 -9.80
CA SER A 2 19.81 -19.65 -8.34
C SER A 2 19.97 -18.19 -7.93
N ILE A 3 18.94 -17.62 -7.30
CA ILE A 3 19.01 -16.30 -6.67
C ILE A 3 19.94 -16.43 -5.45
N ILE A 4 21.06 -15.72 -5.46
CA ILE A 4 22.00 -15.67 -4.34
C ILE A 4 21.51 -14.60 -3.37
N TYR A 5 21.11 -14.99 -2.16
CA TYR A 5 20.72 -14.08 -1.09
C TYR A 5 21.95 -13.67 -0.27
N TYR A 6 22.39 -12.41 -0.38
CA TYR A 6 23.41 -11.86 0.53
C TYR A 6 22.76 -11.49 1.88
N LYS A 7 23.25 -12.08 2.99
CA LYS A 7 22.70 -11.92 4.34
C LYS A 7 23.53 -10.98 5.24
N ASN A 8 24.09 -9.91 4.68
CA ASN A 8 24.82 -8.91 5.48
C ASN A 8 23.85 -7.83 5.97
N PRO A 9 23.68 -7.62 7.29
CA PRO A 9 22.75 -6.60 7.79
C PRO A 9 23.28 -5.18 7.55
N ALA A 10 22.37 -4.24 7.20
CA ALA A 10 22.65 -2.82 7.22
C ALA A 10 22.57 -2.26 8.66
N ILE A 11 23.34 -1.20 8.96
CA ILE A 11 23.32 -0.58 10.29
C ILE A 11 22.16 0.43 10.39
N GLY A 12 21.14 0.06 11.18
CA GLY A 12 20.48 0.96 12.12
C GLY A 12 19.04 1.41 11.83
N PHE A 13 18.23 1.43 12.91
CA PHE A 13 17.00 2.22 13.07
C PHE A 13 17.24 3.15 14.26
N TRP A 14 17.65 4.39 14.01
CA TRP A 14 18.02 5.34 15.07
C TRP A 14 16.85 6.28 15.38
N THR A 15 16.53 6.46 16.66
CA THR A 15 15.55 7.44 17.14
C THR A 15 16.22 8.50 18.02
N GLN A 16 15.60 9.67 18.15
CA GLN A 16 16.08 10.77 18.98
C GLN A 16 15.26 10.86 20.28
N PRO A 17 15.88 10.97 21.46
CA PRO A 17 15.15 11.18 22.70
C PRO A 17 14.45 12.56 22.70
N LEU A 18 13.25 12.63 23.26
CA LEU A 18 12.51 13.87 23.41
C LEU A 18 12.80 14.54 24.77
N PRO A 19 12.80 15.89 24.87
CA PRO A 19 13.10 16.60 26.12
C PRO A 19 12.22 16.23 27.32
N ALA A 20 10.98 15.82 27.07
CA ALA A 20 10.00 15.45 28.10
C ALA A 20 9.95 13.93 28.39
N GLY A 21 10.90 13.15 27.86
CA GLY A 21 10.91 11.70 27.90
C GLY A 21 10.28 11.06 26.66
N GLY A 22 10.66 9.81 26.38
CA GLY A 22 10.29 9.09 25.16
C GLY A 22 11.22 9.37 23.97
N CYS A 23 10.83 8.88 22.80
CA CYS A 23 11.63 8.93 21.57
C CYS A 23 10.79 9.47 20.39
N ALA A 24 11.44 10.18 19.47
CA ALA A 24 10.84 10.66 18.24
C ALA A 24 10.41 9.47 17.36
N TYR A 25 9.36 9.69 16.58
CA TYR A 25 8.87 8.66 15.68
C TYR A 25 9.85 8.44 14.53
N THR A 26 10.04 7.17 14.19
CA THR A 26 10.80 6.75 13.01
C THR A 26 9.82 6.18 11.98
N LEU A 27 10.33 5.83 10.78
CA LEU A 27 9.53 5.12 9.79
C LEU A 27 8.97 3.78 10.33
N THR A 28 9.65 3.13 11.27
CA THR A 28 9.14 1.94 11.97
C THR A 28 7.88 2.26 12.78
N THR A 29 7.89 3.37 13.51
CA THR A 29 6.69 3.82 14.25
C THR A 29 5.56 4.18 13.28
N MET A 30 5.89 4.90 12.21
CA MET A 30 4.91 5.34 11.20
C MET A 30 4.32 4.17 10.41
N LEU A 31 5.07 3.11 10.13
CA LEU A 31 4.54 1.88 9.55
C LEU A 31 3.42 1.31 10.42
N GLY A 32 3.63 1.24 11.73
CA GLY A 32 2.60 0.78 12.67
C GLY A 32 1.38 1.71 12.72
N GLU A 33 1.57 3.03 12.61
CA GLU A 33 0.45 3.98 12.58
C GLU A 33 -0.37 3.87 11.30
N TYR A 34 0.29 3.92 10.14
CA TYR A 34 -0.37 3.84 8.84
C TYR A 34 -1.03 2.49 8.64
N LEU A 35 -0.40 1.38 9.06
CA LEU A 35 -1.02 0.06 8.96
C LEU A 35 -2.28 -0.04 9.81
N ARG A 36 -2.25 0.44 11.07
CA ARG A 36 -3.46 0.47 11.91
C ARG A 36 -4.57 1.34 11.30
N GLU A 37 -4.21 2.45 10.68
CA GLU A 37 -5.18 3.34 10.03
C GLU A 37 -5.78 2.70 8.79
N ALA A 38 -4.97 2.04 7.96
CA ALA A 38 -5.42 1.27 6.81
C ALA A 38 -6.31 0.10 7.25
N GLU A 39 -5.96 -0.65 8.31
CA GLU A 39 -6.77 -1.74 8.85
C GLU A 39 -8.11 -1.25 9.40
N ARG A 40 -8.12 -0.12 10.13
CA ARG A 40 -9.35 0.49 10.64
C ARG A 40 -10.27 0.94 9.51
N THR A 41 -9.70 1.41 8.40
CA THR A 41 -10.46 1.99 7.29
C THR A 41 -10.93 0.90 6.32
N TYR A 42 -10.07 -0.05 5.97
CA TYR A 42 -10.31 -1.01 4.89
C TYR A 42 -10.47 -2.45 5.37
N GLY A 43 -10.38 -2.73 6.67
CA GLY A 43 -10.47 -4.07 7.26
C GLY A 43 -9.10 -4.66 7.63
N GLN A 44 -9.11 -5.65 8.52
CA GLN A 44 -7.89 -6.28 9.05
C GLN A 44 -6.99 -6.82 7.94
N ARG A 45 -5.68 -6.79 8.13
CA ARG A 45 -4.74 -7.41 7.19
C ARG A 45 -4.80 -8.93 7.26
N ASN A 46 -4.26 -9.60 6.25
CA ASN A 46 -3.96 -11.01 6.33
C ASN A 46 -2.85 -11.28 7.36
N MET A 47 -3.21 -11.98 8.42
CA MET A 47 -2.33 -12.29 9.55
C MET A 47 -1.40 -13.49 9.29
N GLU A 48 -1.56 -14.20 8.16
CA GLU A 48 -0.63 -15.26 7.74
C GLU A 48 0.71 -14.69 7.27
N TRP A 49 0.75 -13.39 6.93
CA TRP A 49 1.95 -12.69 6.53
C TRP A 49 2.65 -12.01 7.70
N THR A 50 3.96 -12.22 7.76
CA THR A 50 4.86 -11.51 8.68
C THR A 50 5.48 -10.32 7.97
N ILE A 51 5.20 -9.12 8.48
CA ILE A 51 5.80 -7.86 8.01
C ILE A 51 7.17 -7.71 8.67
N LEU A 52 8.23 -7.66 7.88
CA LEU A 52 9.61 -7.59 8.37
C LEU A 52 10.06 -6.16 8.68
N GLY A 53 9.48 -5.17 8.01
CA GLY A 53 9.82 -3.76 8.20
C GLY A 53 10.02 -3.03 6.88
N ILE A 54 10.97 -2.11 6.88
CA ILE A 54 11.25 -1.19 5.77
C ILE A 54 12.71 -1.33 5.37
N GLU A 55 12.94 -1.35 4.07
CA GLU A 55 14.23 -1.36 3.41
C GLU A 55 14.28 -0.25 2.34
N PHE A 56 15.49 0.09 1.90
CA PHE A 56 15.71 1.10 0.87
C PHE A 56 16.51 0.52 -0.29
N SER A 57 15.96 0.57 -1.50
CA SER A 57 16.65 0.13 -2.72
C SER A 57 15.93 0.65 -3.97
N GLY A 58 16.69 0.80 -5.06
CA GLY A 58 16.14 1.07 -6.38
C GLY A 58 15.39 2.41 -6.50
N THR A 59 14.61 2.52 -7.57
CA THR A 59 13.99 3.78 -8.02
C THR A 59 12.47 3.82 -7.87
N ILE A 60 11.83 2.68 -7.56
CA ILE A 60 10.38 2.56 -7.44
C ILE A 60 10.04 1.87 -6.12
N PRO A 61 9.14 2.45 -5.28
CA PRO A 61 8.66 1.74 -4.11
C PRO A 61 7.86 0.50 -4.53
N HIS A 62 7.95 -0.54 -3.70
CA HIS A 62 7.20 -1.79 -3.84
C HIS A 62 7.29 -2.61 -2.55
N VAL A 63 6.33 -3.51 -2.32
CA VAL A 63 6.53 -4.62 -1.38
C VAL A 63 7.33 -5.74 -2.05
N TRP A 64 8.21 -6.38 -1.30
CA TRP A 64 8.98 -7.53 -1.78
C TRP A 64 8.95 -8.67 -0.77
N PHE A 65 9.23 -9.88 -1.27
CA PHE A 65 8.97 -11.11 -0.56
C PHE A 65 10.24 -11.96 -0.41
N PRO A 66 10.98 -11.81 0.71
CA PRO A 66 12.19 -12.59 0.93
C PRO A 66 11.86 -14.08 1.07
N ASN A 67 12.60 -14.91 0.32
CA ASN A 67 12.46 -16.36 0.31
C ASN A 67 11.05 -16.84 -0.10
N ASN A 68 10.79 -18.15 0.04
CA ASN A 68 9.51 -18.79 -0.28
C ASN A 68 8.58 -18.91 0.93
N GLU A 69 8.70 -18.00 1.91
CA GLU A 69 7.89 -17.97 3.13
C GLU A 69 6.85 -16.82 3.08
N ASN A 70 5.87 -16.80 3.99
CA ASN A 70 4.93 -15.68 4.11
C ASN A 70 5.56 -14.47 4.82
N LEU A 71 6.65 -13.98 4.25
CA LEU A 71 7.39 -12.81 4.70
C LEU A 71 7.25 -11.70 3.66
N VAL A 72 7.00 -10.49 4.13
CA VAL A 72 6.89 -9.29 3.28
C VAL A 72 7.65 -8.13 3.91
N SER A 73 8.36 -7.38 3.09
CA SER A 73 9.10 -6.17 3.49
C SER A 73 8.75 -5.03 2.54
N VAL A 74 8.70 -3.80 3.08
CA VAL A 74 8.43 -2.60 2.29
C VAL A 74 9.76 -2.09 1.73
N MET A 75 9.89 -2.05 0.41
CA MET A 75 11.03 -1.43 -0.26
C MET A 75 10.67 0.01 -0.65
N LEU A 76 11.31 0.97 0.00
CA LEU A 76 11.25 2.37 -0.40
C LEU A 76 12.43 2.71 -1.33
N THR A 77 12.31 3.79 -2.09
CA THR A 77 13.37 4.20 -3.02
C THR A 77 14.62 4.66 -2.29
N GLU A 78 15.79 4.53 -2.90
CA GLU A 78 17.04 5.08 -2.36
C GLU A 78 16.93 6.58 -2.05
N SER A 79 16.24 7.33 -2.93
CA SER A 79 16.00 8.77 -2.73
C SER A 79 15.17 9.08 -1.47
N ALA A 80 14.32 8.15 -1.03
CA ALA A 80 13.51 8.32 0.16
C ALA A 80 14.33 8.18 1.46
N ALA A 81 15.48 7.49 1.43
CA ALA A 81 16.36 7.35 2.59
C ALA A 81 16.86 8.69 3.13
N LEU A 82 16.89 9.73 2.28
CA LEU A 82 17.35 11.07 2.61
C LEU A 82 16.23 12.12 2.64
N GLU A 83 14.99 11.76 2.30
CA GLU A 83 13.87 12.69 2.19
C GLU A 83 12.65 12.17 2.97
N PRO A 84 12.51 12.51 4.27
CA PRO A 84 11.49 11.94 5.16
C PRO A 84 10.06 12.05 4.63
N ASN A 85 9.69 13.19 4.03
CA ASN A 85 8.35 13.35 3.46
C ASN A 85 8.11 12.41 2.28
N ARG A 86 9.13 12.14 1.46
CA ARG A 86 9.04 11.14 0.38
C ARG A 86 8.92 9.74 0.98
N ALA A 87 9.71 9.41 2.00
CA ALA A 87 9.63 8.11 2.67
C ALA A 87 8.26 7.87 3.27
N LEU A 88 7.68 8.85 3.96
CA LEU A 88 6.33 8.74 4.53
C LEU A 88 5.26 8.59 3.46
N PHE A 89 5.37 9.32 2.35
CA PHE A 89 4.42 9.22 1.25
C PHE A 89 4.47 7.85 0.55
N GLN A 90 5.68 7.37 0.24
CA GLN A 90 5.87 6.04 -0.33
C GLN A 90 5.44 4.94 0.65
N LEU A 91 5.77 5.08 1.93
CA LEU A 91 5.34 4.15 2.97
C LEU A 91 3.81 4.08 3.07
N SER A 92 3.11 5.21 3.03
CA SER A 92 1.64 5.19 3.04
C SER A 92 1.07 4.45 1.83
N HIS A 93 1.66 4.60 0.64
CA HIS A 93 1.23 3.83 -0.55
C HIS A 93 1.41 2.32 -0.31
N GLU A 94 2.62 1.90 0.05
CA GLU A 94 2.96 0.48 0.19
C GLU A 94 2.22 -0.22 1.33
N VAL A 95 1.78 0.51 2.36
CA VAL A 95 0.99 -0.04 3.47
C VAL A 95 -0.31 -0.67 3.00
N VAL A 96 -0.94 -0.16 1.93
CA VAL A 96 -2.17 -0.76 1.39
C VAL A 96 -1.90 -2.17 0.83
N HIS A 97 -0.76 -2.38 0.18
CA HIS A 97 -0.35 -3.70 -0.30
C HIS A 97 -0.02 -4.68 0.84
N LEU A 98 0.22 -4.20 2.07
CA LEU A 98 0.41 -5.04 3.25
C LEU A 98 -0.90 -5.60 3.81
N LEU A 99 -2.05 -5.07 3.40
CA LEU A 99 -3.35 -5.56 3.84
C LEU A 99 -3.63 -6.96 3.31
N GLU A 100 -3.20 -7.26 2.08
CA GLU A 100 -3.33 -8.57 1.46
C GLU A 100 -2.14 -8.83 0.51
N PRO A 101 -0.93 -9.14 1.06
CA PRO A 101 0.27 -9.24 0.25
C PRO A 101 0.17 -10.30 -0.84
N CYS A 102 0.52 -9.95 -2.08
CA CYS A 102 0.50 -10.86 -3.22
C CYS A 102 1.81 -10.80 -4.02
N ARG A 103 2.36 -11.97 -4.35
CA ARG A 103 3.57 -12.12 -5.17
C ARG A 103 3.33 -11.88 -6.66
N ILE A 104 2.08 -11.72 -7.08
CA ILE A 104 1.69 -11.59 -8.48
C ILE A 104 1.58 -10.10 -8.82
N THR A 105 2.34 -9.68 -9.83
CA THR A 105 2.32 -8.32 -10.38
C THR A 105 2.02 -8.37 -11.88
N PRO A 106 1.42 -7.33 -12.49
CA PRO A 106 0.91 -6.12 -11.84
C PRO A 106 -0.39 -6.35 -11.04
N THR A 107 -0.60 -5.46 -10.06
CA THR A 107 -1.82 -5.29 -9.28
C THR A 107 -2.97 -4.76 -10.15
N THR A 108 -4.17 -4.64 -9.59
CA THR A 108 -5.32 -4.06 -10.30
C THR A 108 -5.37 -2.54 -10.17
N VAL A 109 -6.08 -1.87 -11.09
CA VAL A 109 -6.37 -0.43 -10.99
C VAL A 109 -7.06 -0.11 -9.66
N PHE A 110 -7.92 -1.01 -9.17
CA PHE A 110 -8.55 -0.90 -7.86
C PHE A 110 -7.52 -0.78 -6.72
N GLU A 111 -6.57 -1.71 -6.66
CA GLU A 111 -5.58 -1.78 -5.60
C GLU A 111 -4.64 -0.57 -5.61
N GLU A 112 -4.13 -0.19 -6.78
CA GLU A 112 -3.26 0.98 -6.92
C GLU A 112 -4.00 2.29 -6.68
N GLY A 113 -5.28 2.35 -7.07
CA GLY A 113 -6.15 3.47 -6.75
C GLY A 113 -6.34 3.63 -5.23
N LEU A 114 -6.44 2.51 -4.51
CA LEU A 114 -6.60 2.50 -3.05
C LEU A 114 -5.33 2.92 -2.34
N ALA A 115 -4.19 2.38 -2.79
CA ALA A 115 -2.87 2.77 -2.32
C ALA A 115 -2.60 4.27 -2.54
N THR A 116 -2.93 4.77 -3.73
CA THR A 116 -2.78 6.20 -4.09
C THR A 116 -3.68 7.09 -3.25
N LEU A 117 -4.96 6.73 -3.10
CA LEU A 117 -5.92 7.47 -2.27
C LEU A 117 -5.40 7.60 -0.83
N PHE A 118 -5.00 6.48 -0.23
CA PHE A 118 -4.51 6.47 1.14
C PHE A 118 -3.21 7.29 1.29
N ALA A 119 -2.30 7.21 0.31
CA ALA A 119 -1.09 8.03 0.32
C ALA A 119 -1.39 9.54 0.27
N HIS A 120 -2.38 9.98 -0.52
CA HIS A 120 -2.81 11.38 -0.54
C HIS A 120 -3.50 11.83 0.75
N GLU A 121 -4.31 10.96 1.36
CA GLU A 121 -4.90 11.23 2.68
C GLU A 121 -3.82 11.42 3.74
N MET A 122 -2.81 10.55 3.78
CA MET A 122 -1.68 10.69 4.70
C MET A 122 -0.82 11.92 4.37
N SER A 123 -0.61 12.22 3.09
CA SER A 123 0.08 13.44 2.65
C SER A 123 -0.59 14.70 3.17
N THR A 124 -1.92 14.76 3.11
CA THR A 124 -2.70 15.89 3.62
C THR A 124 -2.68 15.93 5.15
N LYS A 125 -2.93 14.78 5.80
CA LYS A 125 -2.98 14.66 7.26
C LYS A 125 -1.67 15.06 7.93
N HIS A 126 -0.53 14.71 7.33
CA HIS A 126 0.81 14.96 7.88
C HIS A 126 1.54 16.14 7.22
N GLY A 127 0.89 16.86 6.29
CA GLY A 127 1.49 18.02 5.62
C GLY A 127 2.74 17.67 4.80
N LEU A 128 2.78 16.50 4.15
CA LEU A 128 3.97 16.00 3.45
C LEU A 128 4.27 16.78 2.16
N GLY A 129 3.24 17.41 1.55
CA GLY A 129 3.36 18.16 0.31
C GLY A 129 3.68 17.27 -0.90
N LYS A 130 3.28 15.99 -0.86
CA LYS A 130 3.52 15.00 -1.93
C LYS A 130 2.22 14.64 -2.64
N ILE A 131 2.32 14.42 -3.95
CA ILE A 131 1.24 14.00 -4.84
C ILE A 131 1.80 12.97 -5.82
N SER A 132 0.97 12.01 -6.20
CA SER A 132 1.26 11.05 -7.27
C SER A 132 1.07 11.70 -8.64
N ASP A 133 1.57 11.06 -9.70
CA ASP A 133 1.47 11.52 -11.07
C ASP A 133 0.79 10.50 -12.00
N GLY A 134 0.45 10.95 -13.21
CA GLY A 134 0.07 10.10 -14.33
C GLY A 134 -1.04 9.07 -14.06
N SER A 135 -0.67 7.80 -14.24
CA SER A 135 -1.55 6.62 -14.12
C SER A 135 -2.13 6.45 -12.72
N TYR A 136 -1.39 6.80 -11.66
CA TYR A 136 -1.87 6.72 -10.27
C TYR A 136 -3.05 7.65 -10.01
N LEU A 137 -2.99 8.89 -10.50
CA LEU A 137 -4.11 9.85 -10.37
C LEU A 137 -5.36 9.35 -11.10
N SER A 138 -5.18 8.65 -12.22
CA SER A 138 -6.30 8.05 -12.96
C SER A 138 -6.93 6.89 -12.20
N ALA A 139 -6.12 6.03 -11.57
CA ALA A 139 -6.59 4.94 -10.73
C ALA A 139 -7.32 5.45 -9.48
N GLU A 140 -6.75 6.45 -8.79
CA GLU A 140 -7.40 7.10 -7.65
C GLU A 140 -8.75 7.72 -8.04
N LYS A 141 -8.81 8.39 -9.20
CA LYS A 141 -10.06 8.97 -9.70
C LYS A 141 -11.13 7.91 -9.93
N ALA A 142 -10.79 6.80 -10.60
CA ALA A 142 -11.71 5.70 -10.82
C ALA A 142 -12.20 5.10 -9.49
N LEU A 143 -11.29 4.93 -8.51
CA LEU A 143 -11.67 4.44 -7.19
C LEU A 143 -12.61 5.43 -6.46
N LYS A 144 -12.35 6.74 -6.53
CA LYS A 144 -13.23 7.76 -5.94
C LYS A 144 -14.63 7.74 -6.56
N GLU A 145 -14.73 7.57 -7.88
CA GLU A 145 -16.01 7.41 -8.56
C GLU A 145 -16.76 6.15 -8.05
N PHE A 146 -16.05 5.06 -7.83
CA PHE A 146 -16.62 3.84 -7.24
C PHE A 146 -17.08 4.05 -5.80
N LEU A 147 -16.24 4.65 -4.94
CA LEU A 147 -16.56 4.90 -3.54
C LEU A 147 -17.69 5.92 -3.35
N ALA A 148 -17.90 6.84 -4.30
CA ALA A 148 -19.06 7.72 -4.30
C ALA A 148 -20.39 6.97 -4.48
N ILE A 149 -20.36 5.80 -5.14
CA ILE A 149 -21.52 4.94 -5.38
C ILE A 149 -21.63 3.86 -4.29
N CYS A 150 -20.49 3.31 -3.85
CA CYS A 150 -20.40 2.24 -2.86
C CYS A 150 -19.39 2.62 -1.77
N PRO A 151 -19.77 3.45 -0.77
CA PRO A 151 -18.84 3.99 0.22
C PRO A 151 -18.12 2.94 1.08
N ASP A 152 -18.77 1.78 1.30
CA ASP A 152 -18.24 0.62 2.01
C ASP A 152 -17.70 -0.46 1.05
N GLY A 153 -17.49 -0.11 -0.23
CA GLY A 153 -17.17 -1.05 -1.29
C GLY A 153 -15.82 -1.76 -1.10
N VAL A 154 -14.81 -1.08 -0.54
CA VAL A 154 -13.51 -1.71 -0.24
C VAL A 154 -13.67 -2.83 0.77
N GLN A 155 -14.40 -2.60 1.86
CA GLN A 155 -14.62 -3.61 2.90
C GLN A 155 -15.44 -4.78 2.36
N ARG A 156 -16.46 -4.53 1.54
CA ARG A 156 -17.26 -5.57 0.90
C ARG A 156 -16.44 -6.46 -0.03
N ILE A 157 -15.63 -5.86 -0.90
CA ILE A 157 -14.76 -6.61 -1.81
C ILE A 157 -13.79 -7.49 -1.02
N ARG A 158 -13.18 -6.96 0.04
CA ARG A 158 -12.25 -7.72 0.89
C ARG A 158 -12.91 -8.85 1.68
N GLN A 159 -14.22 -8.81 1.90
CA GLN A 159 -14.94 -9.94 2.51
C GLN A 159 -15.17 -11.10 1.53
N THR A 160 -15.13 -10.84 0.22
CA THR A 160 -15.48 -11.81 -0.82
C THR A 160 -14.31 -12.28 -1.67
N SER A 161 -13.22 -11.52 -1.69
CA SER A 161 -12.05 -11.79 -2.52
C SER A 161 -10.83 -12.09 -1.64
N GLU A 162 -10.13 -13.18 -1.93
CA GLU A 162 -8.90 -13.56 -1.22
C GLU A 162 -7.77 -12.53 -1.41
N ASN A 163 -7.72 -11.84 -2.56
CA ASN A 163 -6.82 -10.72 -2.83
C ASN A 163 -7.32 -9.85 -3.97
N PHE A 164 -6.76 -8.63 -4.08
CA PHE A 164 -7.12 -7.69 -5.14
C PHE A 164 -6.48 -7.98 -6.49
N VAL A 165 -5.46 -8.83 -6.55
CA VAL A 165 -4.75 -9.11 -7.81
C VAL A 165 -5.62 -9.87 -8.80
N ASN A 166 -6.50 -10.73 -8.32
CA ASN A 166 -7.46 -11.47 -9.14
C ASN A 166 -8.88 -10.87 -9.11
N LEU A 167 -9.01 -9.62 -8.66
CA LEU A 167 -10.31 -8.95 -8.59
C LEU A 167 -10.91 -8.80 -9.99
N SER A 168 -12.02 -9.50 -10.25
CA SER A 168 -12.77 -9.36 -11.50
C SER A 168 -13.83 -8.26 -11.41
N ASP A 169 -14.28 -7.77 -12.57
CA ASP A 169 -15.44 -6.89 -12.66
C ASP A 169 -16.70 -7.54 -12.08
N GLY A 170 -16.86 -8.87 -12.29
CA GLY A 170 -17.92 -9.66 -11.67
C GLY A 170 -17.88 -9.65 -10.14
N ASP A 171 -16.70 -9.67 -9.53
CA ASP A 171 -16.56 -9.56 -8.06
C ASP A 171 -16.95 -8.17 -7.56
N ILE A 172 -16.53 -7.12 -8.27
CA ILE A 172 -16.89 -5.73 -7.96
C ILE A 172 -18.41 -5.55 -8.06
N LEU A 173 -19.04 -6.04 -9.13
CA LEU A 173 -20.49 -5.96 -9.32
C LEU A 173 -21.27 -6.81 -8.30
N ARG A 174 -20.70 -7.94 -7.86
CA ARG A 174 -21.31 -8.75 -6.80
C ARG A 174 -21.30 -8.01 -5.45
N ALA A 175 -20.19 -7.34 -5.12
CA ALA A 175 -20.06 -6.56 -3.90
C ALA A 175 -20.88 -5.25 -3.94
N CYS A 176 -20.94 -4.60 -5.11
CA CYS A 176 -21.57 -3.31 -5.33
C CYS A 176 -22.41 -3.29 -6.63
N PRO A 177 -23.65 -3.85 -6.62
CA PRO A 177 -24.45 -4.04 -7.84
C PRO A 177 -24.86 -2.78 -8.60
N ASN A 178 -24.82 -1.61 -7.95
CA ASN A 178 -25.20 -0.33 -8.56
C ASN A 178 -24.04 0.36 -9.29
N VAL A 179 -22.83 -0.19 -9.23
CA VAL A 179 -21.66 0.36 -9.94
C VAL A 179 -21.81 0.12 -11.44
N PRO A 180 -21.57 1.13 -12.30
CA PRO A 180 -21.59 0.93 -13.74
C PRO A 180 -20.60 -0.16 -14.18
N ALA A 181 -21.05 -1.08 -15.05
CA ALA A 181 -20.22 -2.18 -15.53
C ALA A 181 -18.90 -1.72 -16.17
N ALA A 182 -18.90 -0.57 -16.86
CA ALA A 182 -17.69 0.02 -17.41
C ALA A 182 -16.68 0.41 -16.33
N LEU A 183 -17.14 0.98 -15.21
CA LEU A 183 -16.28 1.36 -14.09
C LEU A 183 -15.74 0.12 -13.37
N ALA A 184 -16.58 -0.90 -13.16
CA ALA A 184 -16.15 -2.18 -12.61
C ALA A 184 -15.06 -2.83 -13.48
N LYS A 185 -15.24 -2.82 -14.81
CA LYS A 185 -14.23 -3.29 -15.76
C LYS A 185 -12.91 -2.54 -15.60
N THR A 186 -12.93 -1.21 -15.65
CA THR A 186 -11.73 -0.38 -15.47
C THR A 186 -11.00 -0.69 -14.17
N LEU A 187 -11.73 -0.84 -13.05
CA LEU A 187 -11.12 -1.14 -11.75
C LEU A 187 -10.50 -2.53 -11.67
N SER A 188 -11.05 -3.51 -12.39
CA SER A 188 -10.52 -4.88 -12.47
C SER A 188 -9.34 -5.04 -13.43
N GLU A 189 -9.08 -4.05 -14.29
CA GLU A 189 -7.95 -4.11 -15.22
C GLU A 189 -6.61 -4.10 -14.48
N LYS A 190 -5.58 -4.62 -15.15
CA LYS A 190 -4.22 -4.56 -14.63
C LYS A 190 -3.71 -3.12 -14.70
N PHE A 191 -3.13 -2.66 -13.60
CA PHE A 191 -2.55 -1.33 -13.53
C PHE A 191 -1.30 -1.26 -14.43
N VAL A 192 -1.20 -0.18 -15.20
CA VAL A 192 -0.07 0.12 -16.07
C VAL A 192 0.45 1.50 -15.69
N ARG A 193 1.74 1.55 -15.33
CA ARG A 193 2.44 2.77 -14.94
C ARG A 193 2.64 3.71 -16.11
#